data_AF-G8DM19-F1
#
_entry.id   AF-G8DM19-F1
#
_cell.length_a   1.000
_cell.length_b   1.000
_cell.length_c   1.000
_cell.angle_alpha   90.00
_cell.angle_beta   90.00
_cell.angle_gamma   90.00
#
_symmetry.space_group_name_H-M   'P 1'
#
loop_
_entity.id
_entity.type
_entity.pdbx_description
1 polymer ?
#
loop_
_entity_poly.entity_id
_entity_poly.type
_entity_poly.pdbx_seq_one_letter_code
_entity_poly.pdbx_strand_id
1 'polypeptide(L)'
;AHAITCSQVSSNLAPCINYVRSGGAVPPACCNGIKTINGLANTTPDRQAACNCLKNLAGSVSGVNPGNAESLPGKCGVNVPCKISTPTNCATVK
;
A
#
# COMPACT_ATOMS: atom_id res chain seq x y z
N ALA A 1 -5.80 -12.56 -16.23
CA ALA A 1 -5.27 -11.70 -15.15
C ALA A 1 -6.27 -10.58 -14.91
N HIS A 2 -6.81 -10.45 -13.70
CA HIS A 2 -7.56 -9.25 -13.33
C HIS A 2 -6.55 -8.29 -12.71
N ALA A 3 -6.06 -7.36 -13.53
CA ALA A 3 -5.07 -6.39 -13.09
C ALA A 3 -5.64 -5.56 -11.94
N ILE A 4 -4.93 -5.52 -10.82
CA ILE A 4 -5.23 -4.58 -9.73
C ILE A 4 -5.34 -3.16 -10.31
N THR A 5 -6.44 -2.48 -9.99
CA THR A 5 -6.63 -1.08 -10.40
C THR A 5 -6.24 -0.11 -9.28
N CYS A 6 -5.82 1.09 -9.65
CA CYS A 6 -5.47 2.10 -8.65
C CYS A 6 -6.65 2.60 -7.84
N SER A 7 -7.87 2.53 -8.38
CA SER A 7 -9.11 2.83 -7.65
C SER A 7 -9.38 1.81 -6.53
N GLN A 8 -9.10 0.53 -6.79
CA GLN A 8 -9.17 -0.49 -5.74
C GLN A 8 -8.11 -0.25 -4.66
N VAL A 9 -6.88 0.11 -5.04
CA VAL A 9 -5.81 0.42 -4.08
C VAL A 9 -6.17 1.64 -3.22
N SER A 10 -6.63 2.74 -3.84
CA SER A 10 -7.00 3.95 -3.10
C SER A 10 -8.18 3.73 -2.16
N SER A 11 -9.22 3.02 -2.60
CA SER A 11 -10.40 2.73 -1.78
C SER A 11 -10.05 1.84 -0.58
N ASN A 12 -9.20 0.83 -0.78
CA ASN A 12 -8.76 -0.05 0.31
C ASN A 12 -7.84 0.68 1.31
N LEU A 13 -7.09 1.70 0.88
CA LEU A 13 -6.14 2.43 1.73
C LEU A 13 -6.66 3.76 2.27
N ALA A 14 -7.83 4.22 1.83
CA ALA A 14 -8.53 5.36 2.42
C ALA A 14 -8.57 5.35 3.97
N PRO A 15 -8.91 4.22 4.64
CA PRO A 15 -8.87 4.16 6.10
C PRO A 15 -7.47 4.29 6.72
N CYS A 16 -6.39 4.17 5.94
CA CYS A 16 -5.01 4.29 6.42
C CYS A 16 -4.50 5.74 6.46
N ILE A 17 -5.20 6.70 5.82
CA ILE A 17 -4.70 8.06 5.59
C ILE A 17 -4.28 8.78 6.88
N ASN A 18 -5.09 8.69 7.94
CA ASN A 18 -4.75 9.34 9.22
C ASN A 18 -3.50 8.74 9.85
N TYR A 19 -3.36 7.41 9.82
CA TYR A 19 -2.18 6.74 10.37
C TYR A 19 -0.92 7.09 9.57
N VAL A 20 -0.97 7.06 8.24
CA VAL A 20 0.22 7.37 7.43
C VAL A 20 0.66 8.83 7.58
N ARG A 21 -0.23 9.74 7.99
CA ARG A 21 0.09 11.15 8.28
C ARG A 21 0.63 11.34 9.70
N SER A 22 -0.12 10.88 10.69
CA SER A 22 0.07 11.27 12.10
C SER A 22 0.48 10.12 13.02
N GLY A 23 0.52 8.88 12.51
CA GLY A 23 0.81 7.68 13.29
C GLY A 23 -0.37 7.28 14.18
N GLY A 24 -0.07 6.64 15.31
CA GLY A 24 -1.06 6.21 16.30
C GLY A 24 -1.57 4.78 16.11
N ALA A 25 -2.81 4.53 16.50
CA ALA A 25 -3.44 3.22 16.34
C ALA A 25 -3.83 3.00 14.87
N VAL A 26 -3.46 1.85 14.32
CA VAL A 26 -3.85 1.47 12.95
C VAL A 26 -5.31 1.00 12.97
N PRO A 27 -6.21 1.62 12.17
CA PRO A 27 -7.59 1.17 12.10
C PRO A 27 -7.69 -0.27 11.57
N PRO A 28 -8.58 -1.13 12.11
CA PRO A 28 -8.77 -2.49 11.59
C PRO A 28 -9.10 -2.52 10.09
N ALA A 29 -9.90 -1.55 9.63
CA ALA A 29 -10.24 -1.37 8.23
C ALA A 29 -9.01 -1.10 7.34
N CYS A 30 -8.00 -0.38 7.86
CA CYS A 30 -6.75 -0.15 7.17
C CYS A 30 -5.98 -1.46 6.96
N CYS A 31 -5.84 -2.27 8.02
CA CYS A 31 -5.19 -3.56 7.89
C CYS A 31 -5.94 -4.54 6.98
N ASN A 32 -7.28 -4.51 6.99
CA ASN A 32 -8.08 -5.30 6.06
C ASN A 32 -7.81 -4.87 4.61
N GLY A 33 -7.75 -3.56 4.33
CA GLY A 33 -7.42 -3.06 3.00
C GLY A 33 -6.04 -3.50 2.50
N ILE A 34 -5.03 -3.47 3.37
CA ILE A 34 -3.67 -3.94 3.03
C ILE A 34 -3.67 -5.44 2.75
N LYS A 35 -4.36 -6.24 3.57
CA LYS A 35 -4.52 -7.68 3.35
C LYS A 35 -5.20 -7.98 2.03
N THR A 36 -6.26 -7.24 1.69
CA THR A 36 -6.96 -7.35 0.40
C THR A 36 -6.01 -7.06 -0.76
N ILE A 37 -5.29 -5.94 -0.74
CA ILE A 37 -4.34 -5.60 -1.82
C ILE A 37 -3.25 -6.68 -1.95
N ASN A 38 -2.71 -7.16 -0.84
CA ASN A 38 -1.71 -8.22 -0.84
C ASN A 38 -2.27 -9.55 -1.40
N GLY A 39 -3.50 -9.89 -1.06
CA GLY A 39 -4.21 -11.07 -1.56
C GLY A 39 -4.64 -10.96 -3.02
N LEU A 40 -4.68 -9.75 -3.60
CA LEU A 40 -4.87 -9.53 -5.04
C LEU A 40 -3.53 -9.57 -5.79
N ALA A 41 -2.43 -9.20 -5.14
CA ALA A 41 -1.10 -9.05 -5.75
C ALA A 41 -0.34 -10.39 -5.86
N ASN A 42 -1.01 -11.43 -6.38
CA ASN A 42 -0.45 -12.79 -6.43
C ASN A 42 0.60 -12.96 -7.51
N THR A 43 0.42 -12.29 -8.66
CA THR A 43 1.33 -12.39 -9.80
C THR A 43 2.28 -11.20 -9.85
N THR A 44 3.44 -11.37 -10.49
CA THR A 44 4.40 -10.28 -10.71
C THR A 44 3.74 -9.05 -11.37
N PRO A 45 2.95 -9.18 -12.46
CA PRO A 45 2.21 -8.06 -13.02
C PRO A 45 1.29 -7.35 -12.02
N ASP A 46 0.57 -8.09 -11.17
CA ASP A 46 -0.32 -7.50 -10.17
C ASP A 46 0.45 -6.75 -9.09
N ARG A 47 1.61 -7.27 -8.67
CA ARG A 47 2.50 -6.59 -7.71
C ARG A 47 3.08 -5.31 -8.29
N GLN A 48 3.48 -5.33 -9.55
CA GLN A 48 3.96 -4.15 -10.27
C GLN A 48 2.84 -3.11 -10.40
N ALA A 49 1.62 -3.53 -10.76
CA ALA A 49 0.46 -2.66 -10.84
C ALA A 49 0.14 -2.03 -9.46
N ALA A 50 0.05 -2.85 -8.40
CA ALA A 50 -0.17 -2.37 -7.04
C ALA A 50 0.92 -1.38 -6.59
N CYS A 51 2.19 -1.67 -6.85
CA CYS A 51 3.30 -0.78 -6.55
C CYS A 51 3.16 0.58 -7.24
N ASN A 52 2.84 0.59 -8.53
CA ASN A 52 2.64 1.84 -9.28
C ASN A 52 1.45 2.65 -8.73
N CYS A 53 0.36 1.98 -8.36
CA CYS A 53 -0.78 2.62 -7.73
C CYS A 53 -0.46 3.19 -6.34
N LEU A 54 0.28 2.46 -5.52
CA LEU A 54 0.75 2.92 -4.20
C LEU A 54 1.64 4.16 -4.35
N LYS A 55 2.56 4.17 -5.32
CA LYS A 55 3.42 5.32 -5.63
C LYS A 55 2.62 6.55 -6.00
N ASN A 56 1.62 6.42 -6.88
CA ASN A 56 0.75 7.53 -7.28
C ASN A 56 -0.11 8.04 -6.12
N LEU A 57 -0.64 7.13 -5.29
CA LEU A 57 -1.42 7.49 -4.11
C LEU A 57 -0.57 8.24 -3.09
N ALA A 58 0.66 7.79 -2.82
CA ALA A 58 1.57 8.48 -1.91
C ALA A 58 1.88 9.92 -2.37
N GLY A 59 1.97 10.16 -3.69
CA GLY A 59 2.12 11.50 -4.25
C GLY A 59 0.85 12.37 -4.15
N SER A 60 -0.33 11.73 -4.07
CA SER A 60 -1.63 12.42 -4.00
C SER A 60 -2.07 12.73 -2.58
N VAL A 61 -1.52 12.04 -1.57
CA VAL A 61 -1.82 12.28 -0.16
C VAL A 61 -0.81 13.25 0.43
N SER A 62 -1.22 14.49 0.68
CA SER A 62 -0.38 15.49 1.34
C SER A 62 -0.01 15.05 2.75
N GLY A 63 1.24 15.28 3.18
CA GLY A 63 1.68 15.05 4.56
C GLY A 63 1.91 13.58 4.94
N VAL A 64 2.10 12.69 3.97
CA VAL A 64 2.52 11.30 4.26
C VAL A 64 3.86 11.30 4.98
N ASN A 65 3.89 10.63 6.13
CA ASN A 65 5.13 10.31 6.82
C ASN A 65 5.68 8.97 6.29
N PRO A 66 6.88 8.94 5.70
CA PRO A 66 7.44 7.73 5.12
C PRO A 66 7.63 6.60 6.15
N GLY A 67 8.06 6.91 7.38
CA GLY A 67 8.23 5.89 8.42
C GLY A 67 6.91 5.26 8.87
N ASN A 68 5.82 6.04 8.88
CA ASN A 68 4.49 5.48 9.14
C ASN A 68 4.05 4.57 7.98
N ALA A 69 4.21 5.00 6.73
CA ALA A 69 3.88 4.19 5.57
C ALA A 69 4.69 2.87 5.51
N GLU A 70 5.98 2.92 5.83
CA GLU A 70 6.88 1.76 5.81
C GLU A 70 6.60 0.76 6.95
N SER A 71 6.17 1.24 8.13
CA SER A 71 5.85 0.38 9.28
C SER A 71 4.48 -0.29 9.17
N LEU A 72 3.60 0.22 8.32
CA LEU A 72 2.20 -0.17 8.26
C LEU A 72 1.97 -1.65 7.87
N PRO A 73 2.66 -2.23 6.87
CA PRO A 73 2.51 -3.65 6.55
C PRO A 73 2.83 -4.57 7.73
N GLY A 74 3.94 -4.31 8.42
CA GLY A 74 4.37 -5.08 9.58
C GLY A 74 3.37 -5.00 10.73
N LYS A 75 2.81 -3.80 10.99
CA LYS A 75 1.76 -3.61 11.99
C LYS A 75 0.46 -4.35 11.66
N CYS A 76 0.19 -4.60 10.39
CA CYS A 76 -0.96 -5.35 9.95
C CYS A 76 -0.72 -6.86 9.81
N GLY A 77 0.48 -7.34 10.16
CA GLY A 77 0.86 -8.75 10.02
C GLY A 77 0.94 -9.21 8.57
N VAL A 78 1.18 -8.28 7.63
CA VAL A 78 1.27 -8.57 6.20
C VAL A 78 2.72 -8.46 5.75
N ASN A 79 3.23 -9.55 5.21
CA ASN A 79 4.54 -9.55 4.56
C ASN A 79 4.37 -9.19 3.08
N VAL A 80 4.53 -7.90 2.77
CA VAL A 80 4.40 -7.42 1.39
C VAL A 80 5.76 -7.58 0.69
N PRO A 81 5.82 -8.25 -0.48
CA PRO A 81 7.06 -8.40 -1.24
C PRO A 81 7.55 -7.07 -1.85
N CYS A 82 6.73 -6.03 -1.81
CA CYS A 82 7.04 -4.68 -2.24
C CYS A 82 7.23 -3.76 -1.03
N LYS A 83 8.38 -3.07 -0.96
CA LYS A 83 8.56 -1.99 0.01
C LYS A 83 7.68 -0.80 -0.39
N ILE A 84 6.89 -0.28 0.56
CA ILE A 84 6.09 0.93 0.36
C ILE A 84 6.98 2.15 0.65
N SER A 85 8.05 2.31 -0.12
CA SER A 85 9.00 3.42 0.03
C SER A 85 9.06 4.23 -1.27
N THR A 86 9.11 5.55 -1.22
CA THR A 86 9.63 6.37 -2.31
C THR A 86 11.17 6.37 -2.18
N PRO A 87 11.99 5.91 -3.13
CA PRO A 87 11.79 5.63 -4.56
C PRO A 87 11.82 4.13 -4.93
N THR A 88 10.77 3.37 -4.62
CA THR A 88 10.69 1.97 -5.07
C THR A 88 10.54 1.91 -6.58
N ASN A 89 11.50 1.27 -7.24
CA ASN A 89 11.37 0.94 -8.67
C ASN A 89 10.39 -0.22 -8.81
N CYS A 90 9.14 0.10 -9.15
CA CYS A 90 8.09 -0.90 -9.28
C CYS A 90 8.37 -1.96 -10.35
N ALA A 91 9.27 -1.72 -11.31
CA ALA A 91 9.63 -2.69 -12.34
C ALA A 91 10.48 -3.86 -11.82
N THR A 92 11.15 -3.72 -10.66
CA THR A 92 11.98 -4.77 -10.07
C THR A 92 11.22 -5.66 -9.09
N VAL A 93 9.95 -5.35 -8.83
CA VAL A 93 9.07 -6.15 -7.97
C VAL A 93 8.79 -7.49 -8.65
N LYS A 94 8.96 -8.58 -7.90
CA LYS A 94 8.77 -9.98 -8.32
C LYS A 94 7.56 -10.60 -7.65
#